data_AF-A0A7K0Q155-F1
#
_entry.id   AF-A0A7K0Q155-F1
#
_cell.length_a   1.000
_cell.length_b   1.000
_cell.length_c   1.000
_cell.angle_alpha   90.00
_cell.angle_beta   90.00
_cell.angle_gamma   90.00
#
_symmetry.space_group_name_H-M   'P 1'
#
loop_
_entity.id
_entity.type
_entity.pdbx_description
1 polymer ?
#
loop_
_entity_poly.entity_id
_entity_poly.type
_entity_poly.pdbx_seq_one_letter_code
_entity_poly.pdbx_strand_id
1 'polypeptide(L)'
;MRPLRHSINVTLDGCCDHTAGTPSPALHRHAAGMIAAADALLLGRTTYEMMESAWREPSPDRPAWTRPFGEAIGAARKHVVSSTLPSVDWNAELVRGDLREAV
;
A
#
# COMPACT_ATOMS: atom_id res chain seq x y z
N MET A 1 -3.40 -16.16 -16.65
CA MET A 1 -3.76 -15.71 -15.29
C MET A 1 -2.70 -14.75 -14.79
N ARG A 2 -3.10 -13.65 -14.14
CA ARG A 2 -2.19 -12.75 -13.43
C ARG A 2 -2.10 -13.25 -11.97
N PRO A 3 -0.90 -13.38 -11.38
CA PRO A 3 -0.76 -13.90 -10.02
C PRO A 3 -1.19 -12.85 -8.98
N LEU A 4 -1.92 -13.28 -7.96
CA LEU A 4 -2.16 -12.48 -6.77
C LEU A 4 -1.04 -12.75 -5.75
N ARG A 5 -0.41 -11.68 -5.25
CA ARG A 5 0.64 -11.76 -4.23
C ARG A 5 0.20 -11.03 -2.97
N HIS A 6 0.20 -11.74 -1.85
CA HIS A 6 -0.02 -11.16 -0.53
C HIS A 6 1.33 -10.84 0.13
N SER A 7 1.48 -9.64 0.68
CA SER A 7 2.68 -9.19 1.38
C SER A 7 2.27 -8.31 2.56
N ILE A 8 2.70 -8.68 3.76
CA ILE A 8 2.45 -7.92 4.98
C ILE A 8 3.60 -8.12 5.96
N ASN A 9 3.92 -7.10 6.76
CA ASN A 9 4.81 -7.26 7.89
C ASN A 9 4.03 -7.89 9.06
N VAL A 10 4.64 -8.85 9.74
CA VAL A 10 4.04 -9.52 10.88
C VAL A 10 5.10 -9.73 11.96
N THR A 11 4.74 -9.52 13.22
CA THR A 11 5.61 -9.79 14.37
C THR A 11 5.71 -11.30 14.64
N LEU A 12 6.63 -11.71 15.51
CA LEU A 12 6.85 -13.14 15.82
C LEU A 12 5.62 -13.84 16.42
N ASP A 13 4.80 -13.10 17.16
CA ASP A 13 3.55 -13.56 17.76
C ASP A 13 2.33 -13.41 16.83
N GLY A 14 2.54 -13.00 15.56
CA GLY A 14 1.48 -12.94 14.56
C GLY A 14 0.73 -11.61 14.47
N CYS A 15 1.17 -10.55 15.17
CA CYS A 15 0.51 -9.25 15.11
C CYS A 15 0.80 -8.53 13.78
N CYS A 16 -0.27 -8.08 13.12
CA CYS A 16 -0.24 -7.25 11.92
C CYS A 16 -0.69 -5.84 12.29
N ASP A 17 0.24 -5.01 12.75
CA ASP A 17 -0.04 -3.63 13.16
C ASP A 17 1.00 -2.65 12.59
N HIS A 18 0.52 -1.49 12.13
CA HIS A 18 1.34 -0.48 11.47
C HIS A 18 2.32 0.26 12.38
N THR A 19 2.17 0.12 13.70
CA THR A 19 3.04 0.71 14.74
C THR A 19 3.92 -0.32 15.44
N ALA A 20 3.58 -1.61 15.35
CA ALA A 20 4.35 -2.68 16.01
C ALA A 20 5.69 -3.00 15.30
N GLY A 21 5.81 -2.69 14.01
CA GLY A 21 7.02 -2.95 13.23
C GLY A 21 8.08 -1.84 13.36
N THR A 22 9.36 -2.21 13.43
CA THR A 22 10.46 -1.25 13.29
C THR A 22 10.84 -1.12 11.80
N PRO A 23 10.74 0.07 11.19
CA PRO A 23 11.10 0.25 9.80
C PRO A 23 12.62 0.14 9.62
N SER A 24 13.05 -0.39 8.47
CA SER A 24 14.47 -0.45 8.12
C SER A 24 14.69 -0.17 6.62
N PRO A 25 15.89 0.27 6.21
CA PRO A 25 16.20 0.48 4.80
C PRO A 25 16.00 -0.78 3.95
N ALA A 26 16.31 -1.97 4.49
CA ALA A 26 16.15 -3.23 3.76
C ALA A 26 14.66 -3.55 3.53
N LEU A 27 13.82 -3.37 4.56
CA LEU A 27 12.37 -3.59 4.45
C LEU A 27 11.73 -2.64 3.44
N HIS A 28 12.06 -1.36 3.47
CA HIS A 28 11.51 -0.39 2.50
C HIS A 28 11.95 -0.68 1.08
N ARG A 29 13.22 -1.05 0.85
CA ARG A 29 13.69 -1.44 -0.49
C ARG A 29 12.96 -2.69 -1.00
N HIS A 30 12.76 -3.68 -0.14
CA HIS A 30 12.02 -4.90 -0.51
C HIS A 30 10.57 -4.58 -0.88
N ALA A 31 9.88 -3.80 -0.05
CA ALA A 31 8.50 -3.40 -0.30
C ALA A 31 8.36 -2.53 -1.56
N ALA A 32 9.28 -1.58 -1.79
CA ALA A 32 9.31 -0.78 -3.01
C ALA A 32 9.48 -1.65 -4.26
N GLY A 33 10.36 -2.66 -4.22
CA GLY A 33 10.54 -3.61 -5.32
C GLY A 33 9.30 -4.46 -5.59
N MET A 34 8.62 -4.91 -4.53
CA MET A 34 7.36 -5.65 -4.64
C MET A 34 6.25 -4.81 -5.30
N ILE A 35 6.13 -3.53 -4.90
CA ILE A 35 5.16 -2.60 -5.48
C ILE A 35 5.50 -2.30 -6.94
N ALA A 36 6.77 -2.01 -7.25
CA ALA A 36 7.20 -1.68 -8.61
C ALA A 36 7.03 -2.85 -9.59
N ALA A 37 7.10 -4.09 -9.11
CA ALA A 37 6.87 -5.29 -9.91
C ALA A 37 5.38 -5.65 -10.07
N ALA A 38 4.48 -4.98 -9.34
CA ALA A 38 3.05 -5.20 -9.41
C ALA A 38 2.40 -4.22 -10.39
N ASP A 39 1.54 -4.74 -11.27
CA ASP A 39 0.78 -3.89 -12.19
C ASP A 39 -0.27 -3.02 -11.45
N ALA A 40 -0.76 -3.50 -10.30
CA ALA A 40 -1.73 -2.80 -9.45
C ALA A 40 -1.68 -3.33 -8.01
N LEU A 41 -2.14 -2.51 -7.07
CA LEU A 41 -2.33 -2.84 -5.66
C LEU A 41 -3.81 -3.01 -5.34
N LEU A 42 -4.12 -3.94 -4.45
CA LEU A 42 -5.45 -4.12 -3.87
C LEU A 42 -5.42 -3.73 -2.40
N LEU A 43 -6.20 -2.72 -2.02
CA LEU A 43 -6.19 -2.15 -0.68
C LEU A 43 -7.61 -2.06 -0.13
N GLY A 44 -7.78 -2.34 1.15
CA GLY A 44 -8.99 -1.93 1.87
C GLY A 44 -8.93 -0.45 2.23
N ARG A 45 -10.08 0.14 2.59
CA ARG A 45 -10.21 1.55 3.01
C ARG A 45 -9.11 1.99 3.99
N THR A 46 -8.99 1.31 5.13
CA THR A 46 -8.09 1.74 6.22
C THR A 46 -6.64 1.79 5.77
N THR A 47 -6.18 0.77 5.04
CA THR A 47 -4.80 0.73 4.53
C THR A 47 -4.58 1.80 3.46
N TYR A 48 -5.56 2.05 2.59
CA TYR A 48 -5.47 3.10 1.58
C TYR A 48 -5.35 4.49 2.23
N GLU A 49 -6.24 4.86 3.15
CA GLU A 49 -6.22 6.17 3.82
C GLU A 49 -4.92 6.38 4.60
N MET A 50 -4.45 5.35 5.31
CA MET A 50 -3.18 5.38 6.05
C MET A 50 -1.99 5.60 5.11
N MET A 51 -1.92 4.84 4.01
CA MET A 51 -0.82 4.96 3.05
C MET A 51 -0.88 6.28 2.29
N GLU A 52 -2.07 6.75 1.93
CA GLU A 52 -2.25 8.02 1.26
C GLU A 52 -1.79 9.18 2.15
N SER A 53 -2.27 9.24 3.39
CA SER A 53 -1.87 10.24 4.37
C SER A 53 -0.36 10.25 4.60
N ALA A 54 0.24 9.06 4.67
CA ALA A 54 1.68 8.93 4.87
C ALA A 54 2.52 9.22 3.61
N TRP A 55 2.07 8.91 2.40
CA TRP A 55 2.96 8.87 1.22
C TRP A 55 2.57 9.77 0.05
N ARG A 56 1.40 10.40 0.09
CA ARG A 56 0.95 11.30 -0.99
C ARG A 56 1.88 12.51 -1.15
N GLU A 57 2.18 13.19 -0.06
CA GLU A 57 2.99 14.40 -0.09
C GLU A 57 4.45 14.10 0.28
N PRO A 58 5.43 14.73 -0.39
CA PRO A 58 6.82 14.71 0.03
C PRO A 58 6.96 15.29 1.45
N SER A 59 7.72 14.63 2.31
CA SER A 59 8.04 15.12 3.64
C SER A 59 9.56 15.31 3.76
N PRO A 60 10.05 16.53 4.02
CA PRO A 60 11.50 16.82 4.11
C PRO A 60 12.16 16.13 5.30
N ASP A 61 11.39 15.83 6.35
CA ASP A 61 11.87 15.15 7.55
C ASP A 61 11.98 13.63 7.37
N ARG A 62 11.51 13.09 6.23
CA ARG A 62 11.53 11.66 6.00
C ARG A 62 12.92 11.18 5.61
N PRO A 63 13.42 10.08 6.21
CA PRO A 63 14.73 9.55 5.85
C PRO A 63 14.84 9.24 4.36
N ALA A 64 15.94 9.64 3.71
CA ALA A 64 16.12 9.49 2.27
C ALA A 64 15.93 8.05 1.76
N TRP A 65 16.24 7.04 2.59
CA TRP A 65 16.07 5.62 2.24
C TRP A 65 14.61 5.17 2.07
N THR A 66 13.63 5.97 2.49
CA THR A 66 12.20 5.67 2.26
C THR A 66 11.70 6.14 0.90
N ARG A 67 12.43 7.06 0.25
CA ARG A 67 11.99 7.74 -0.97
C ARG A 67 11.55 6.76 -2.08
N PRO A 68 12.29 5.66 -2.38
CA PRO A 68 11.86 4.70 -3.40
C PRO A 68 10.51 4.06 -3.11
N PHE A 69 10.17 3.84 -1.83
CA PHE A 69 8.85 3.32 -1.46
C PHE A 69 7.76 4.33 -1.77
N GLY A 70 7.96 5.60 -1.39
CA GLY A 70 7.01 6.69 -1.66
C GLY A 70 6.76 6.89 -3.14
N GLU A 71 7.82 6.89 -3.95
CA GLU A 71 7.72 6.98 -5.41
C GLU A 71 6.96 5.78 -6.00
N ALA A 72 7.30 4.55 -5.57
CA ALA A 72 6.66 3.33 -6.06
C ALA A 72 5.17 3.28 -5.71
N ILE A 73 4.80 3.54 -4.45
CA ILE A 73 3.40 3.50 -4.01
C ILE A 73 2.61 4.68 -4.58
N GLY A 74 3.21 5.85 -4.73
CA GLY A 74 2.57 7.00 -5.37
C GLY A 74 2.21 6.73 -6.82
N ALA A 75 3.11 6.11 -7.58
CA ALA A 75 2.92 5.79 -8.99
C ALA A 75 2.01 4.57 -9.23
N ALA A 76 1.94 3.61 -8.31
CA ALA A 76 1.18 2.38 -8.50
C ALA A 76 -0.33 2.64 -8.65
N ARG A 77 -0.98 1.95 -9.60
CA ARG A 77 -2.45 1.90 -9.69
C ARG A 77 -3.00 1.15 -8.48
N LYS A 78 -4.07 1.66 -7.88
CA LYS A 78 -4.69 1.08 -6.68
C LYS A 78 -6.16 0.75 -6.96
N HIS A 79 -6.60 -0.43 -6.57
CA HIS A 79 -8.00 -0.78 -6.47
C HIS A 79 -8.37 -0.77 -4.98
N VAL A 80 -9.21 0.18 -4.59
CA VAL A 80 -9.59 0.41 -3.19
C VAL A 80 -10.96 -0.22 -2.97
N VAL A 81 -11.01 -1.26 -2.16
CA VAL A 81 -12.24 -2.00 -1.86
C VAL A 81 -12.89 -1.37 -0.66
N SER A 82 -14.04 -0.71 -0.87
CA SER A 82 -14.76 -0.02 0.20
C SER A 82 -16.23 0.20 -0.13
N SER A 83 -17.10 -0.05 0.83
CA SER A 83 -18.52 0.31 0.76
C SER A 83 -18.82 1.71 1.30
N THR A 84 -17.88 2.32 2.01
CA THR A 84 -18.09 3.56 2.80
C THR A 84 -17.39 4.78 2.25
N LEU A 85 -16.31 4.61 1.48
CA LEU A 85 -15.66 5.74 0.82
C LEU A 85 -16.57 6.28 -0.29
N PRO A 86 -16.82 7.61 -0.36
CA PRO A 86 -17.59 8.19 -1.45
C PRO A 86 -16.78 8.22 -2.76
N SER A 87 -15.49 8.49 -2.66
CA SER A 87 -14.54 8.61 -3.77
C SER A 87 -13.12 8.27 -3.30
N VAL A 88 -12.20 8.12 -4.27
CA VAL A 88 -10.77 7.98 -4.05
C VAL A 88 -10.03 8.86 -5.04
N ASP A 89 -8.79 9.20 -4.70
CA ASP A 89 -7.82 9.89 -5.56
C ASP A 89 -6.45 9.19 -5.34
N TRP A 90 -5.32 9.67 -5.83
CA TRP A 90 -4.00 9.01 -5.66
C TRP A 90 -3.77 7.76 -6.52
N ASN A 91 -4.04 7.90 -7.82
CA ASN A 91 -3.97 6.84 -8.83
C ASN A 91 -4.76 5.59 -8.42
N ALA A 92 -5.97 5.83 -7.90
CA ALA A 92 -6.83 4.83 -7.30
C ALA A 92 -8.19 4.76 -7.99
N GLU A 93 -8.78 3.57 -7.98
CA GLU A 93 -10.14 3.29 -8.43
C GLU A 93 -10.91 2.62 -7.29
N LEU A 94 -12.11 3.13 -7.01
CA LEU A 94 -12.96 2.60 -5.96
C LEU A 94 -13.73 1.37 -6.47
N VAL A 95 -13.49 0.22 -5.85
CA VAL A 95 -14.20 -1.03 -6.11
C VAL A 95 -15.34 -1.17 -5.11
N ARG A 96 -16.57 -1.25 -5.63
CA ARG A 96 -17.80 -1.50 -4.87
C ARG A 96 -18.22 -2.96 -5.04
N GLY A 97 -18.81 -3.55 -4.01
CA GLY A 97 -19.37 -4.91 -4.08
C GLY A 97 -18.40 -6.00 -3.62
N ASP A 98 -18.58 -7.21 -4.13
CA ASP A 98 -17.80 -8.38 -3.73
C ASP A 98 -16.40 -8.37 -4.37
N LEU A 99 -15.38 -8.61 -3.55
CA LEU A 99 -13.99 -8.59 -3.98
C LEU A 99 -13.63 -9.74 -4.92
N ARG A 100 -14.22 -10.93 -4.73
CA ARG A 100 -13.91 -12.13 -5.52
C ARG A 100 -14.44 -12.01 -6.94
N GLU A 101 -15.52 -11.25 -7.13
CA GLU A 101 -16.05 -10.96 -8.46
C GLU A 101 -15.23 -9.89 -9.19
N ALA A 102 -14.57 -8.99 -8.44
CA ALA A 102 -13.83 -7.86 -9.00
C ALA A 102 -12.37 -8.16 -9.38
N VAL A 103 -11.79 -9.29 -8.94
CA VAL A 103 -10.35 -9.58 -9.03
C VAL A 103 -10.07 -10.98 -9.56
#